data_AF-A0A3D3XAW9-F1
#
_entry.id   AF-A0A3D3XAW9-F1
#
_cell.length_a   1.000
_cell.length_b   1.000
_cell.length_c   1.000
_cell.angle_alpha   90.00
_cell.angle_beta   90.00
_cell.angle_gamma   90.00
#
_symmetry.space_group_name_H-M   'P 1'
#
loop_
_entity.id
_entity.type
_entity.pdbx_description
1 polymer ?
#
loop_
_entity_poly.entity_id
_entity_poly.type
_entity_poly.pdbx_seq_one_letter_code
_entity_poly.pdbx_strand_id
1 'polypeptide(L)' 'MREEVGQFDNGHHFLQGWFSTPPLTTICQPHIEIGTHAVNMLLKQIRQPEIRQDSIHLPGSLIIRGSTKPL' A
#
# COMPACT_ATOMS: atom_id res chain seq x y z
N MET A 1 24.57 -0.03 -9.15
CA MET A 1 23.79 -0.80 -10.15
C MET A 1 22.41 -0.98 -9.54
N ARG A 2 21.37 -0.48 -10.22
CA ARG A 2 20.01 -0.31 -9.68
C ARG A 2 19.44 -1.65 -9.23
N GLU A 3 19.03 -1.76 -7.97
CA GLU A 3 18.12 -2.81 -7.55
C GLU A 3 16.74 -2.44 -8.08
N GLU A 4 16.30 -3.15 -9.11
CA GLU A 4 14.92 -3.11 -9.56
C GLU A 4 14.05 -3.66 -8.43
N VAL A 5 13.40 -2.73 -7.72
CA VAL A 5 12.34 -3.05 -6.77
C VAL A 5 11.29 -3.80 -7.56
N GLY A 6 11.22 -5.12 -7.35
CA GLY A 6 10.30 -6.01 -8.02
C GLY A 6 8.91 -5.41 -7.98
N GLN A 7 8.38 -5.15 -9.16
CA GLN A 7 7.02 -4.68 -9.35
C GLN A 7 6.10 -5.80 -8.87
N PHE A 8 5.65 -5.72 -7.62
CA PHE A 8 4.69 -6.67 -7.06
C PHE A 8 3.38 -6.51 -7.84
N ASP A 9 3.19 -7.38 -8.82
CA ASP A 9 1.96 -7.54 -9.56
C ASP A 9 0.84 -7.98 -8.61
N ASN A 10 0.09 -7.01 -8.10
CA ASN A 10 -0.95 -7.18 -7.09
C ASN A 10 -2.34 -7.29 -7.76
N GLY A 11 -2.48 -8.14 -8.77
CA GLY A 11 -3.73 -8.30 -9.55
C GLY A 11 -5.00 -8.63 -8.75
N HIS A 12 -4.90 -9.01 -7.46
CA HIS A 12 -6.03 -9.45 -6.63
C HIS A 12 -6.36 -8.57 -5.41
N HIS A 13 -5.60 -7.51 -5.12
CA HIS A 13 -5.77 -6.73 -3.88
C HIS A 13 -6.81 -5.58 -3.95
N PHE A 14 -7.40 -5.32 -5.11
CA PHE A 14 -8.27 -4.15 -5.34
C PHE A 14 -9.77 -4.44 -5.29
N LEU A 15 -10.19 -5.55 -4.67
CA LEU A 15 -11.59 -5.99 -4.66
C LEU A 15 -12.49 -5.17 -3.72
N GLN A 16 -11.94 -4.40 -2.79
CA GLN A 16 -12.76 -3.71 -1.76
C GLN A 16 -13.81 -2.77 -2.37
N GLY A 17 -13.47 -2.05 -3.44
CA GLY A 17 -14.39 -1.12 -4.11
C GLY A 17 -15.31 -1.76 -5.14
N TRP A 18 -15.25 -3.09 -5.35
CA TRP A 18 -15.98 -3.77 -6.43
C TRP A 18 -17.41 -4.18 -6.07
N PHE A 19 -17.71 -4.31 -4.78
CA PHE A 19 -19.00 -4.82 -4.32
C PHE A 19 -20.09 -3.74 -4.17
N SER A 20 -19.78 -2.48 -4.53
CA SER A 20 -20.78 -1.41 -4.65
C SER A 20 -21.26 -1.29 -6.10
N THR A 21 -22.49 -0.80 -6.29
CA THR A 21 -23.01 -0.43 -7.62
C THR A 21 -23.39 1.06 -7.63
N PRO A 22 -22.66 1.93 -8.36
CA PRO A 22 -21.48 1.61 -9.16
C PRO A 22 -20.24 1.26 -8.29
N PRO A 23 -19.25 0.52 -8.83
CA PRO A 23 -18.00 0.28 -8.13
C PRO A 23 -17.28 1.58 -7.77
N LEU A 24 -16.72 1.64 -6.56
CA LEU A 24 -16.19 2.86 -5.95
C LEU A 24 -14.82 3.26 -6.52
N THR A 25 -14.71 4.47 -7.08
CA THR A 25 -13.42 5.14 -7.34
C THR A 25 -12.80 5.53 -6.00
N THR A 26 -11.56 5.10 -5.74
CA THR A 26 -10.90 5.32 -4.43
C THR A 26 -9.38 5.36 -4.54
N ILE A 27 -8.71 5.93 -3.53
CA ILE A 27 -7.26 5.78 -3.34
C ILE A 27 -7.01 4.43 -2.67
N CYS A 28 -6.31 3.53 -3.37
CA CYS A 28 -5.83 2.29 -2.79
C CYS A 28 -4.57 2.54 -1.96
N GLN A 29 -4.60 2.09 -0.71
CA GLN A 29 -3.42 2.07 0.15
C GLN A 29 -2.65 0.76 -0.05
N PRO A 30 -1.30 0.79 -0.07
CA PRO A 30 -0.47 -0.40 -0.22
C PRO A 30 -0.42 -1.20 1.09
N HIS A 31 -1.57 -1.75 1.51
CA HIS A 31 -1.76 -2.28 2.87
C HIS A 31 -0.89 -3.50 3.19
N ILE A 32 -0.59 -4.36 2.20
CA ILE A 32 0.35 -5.47 2.39
C ILE A 32 1.75 -4.92 2.67
N GLU A 33 2.19 -3.97 1.87
CA GLU A 33 3.51 -3.37 2.02
C GLU A 33 3.64 -2.60 3.34
N ILE A 34 2.59 -1.86 3.76
CA ILE A 34 2.51 -1.25 5.09
C ILE A 34 2.74 -2.30 6.18
N GLY A 35 2.03 -3.43 6.12
CA GLY A 35 2.17 -4.50 7.09
C GLY A 35 3.58 -5.11 7.11
N THR A 36 4.15 -5.37 5.93
CA THR A 36 5.51 -5.88 5.78
C THR A 36 6.55 -4.94 6.40
N HIS A 37 6.51 -3.65 6.06
CA HIS A 37 7.44 -2.68 6.62
C HIS A 37 7.26 -2.51 8.13
N ALA A 38 6.02 -2.45 8.62
CA ALA A 38 5.74 -2.31 10.04
C ALA A 38 6.34 -3.45 10.86
N VAL A 39 6.16 -4.71 10.42
CA VAL A 39 6.72 -5.88 11.10
C VAL A 39 8.25 -5.87 11.04
N ASN A 40 8.84 -5.54 9.88
CA ASN A 40 10.29 -5.47 9.73
C ASN A 40 10.90 -4.38 10.64
N MET A 41 10.27 -3.22 10.74
CA MET A 41 10.68 -2.13 11.64
C MET A 41 10.61 -2.57 13.10
N LEU A 42 9.51 -3.23 13.50
CA LEU A 42 9.36 -3.77 14.85
C LEU A 42 10.46 -4.80 15.18
N LEU A 43 10.71 -5.76 14.29
CA LEU A 43 11.78 -6.75 14.48
C LEU A 43 13.16 -6.10 14.61
N LYS A 44 13.43 -5.06 13.82
CA LYS A 44 14.67 -4.28 13.92
C LYS A 44 14.80 -3.61 15.29
N GLN A 45 13.72 -3.02 15.80
CA GLN A 45 13.72 -2.38 17.12
C GLN A 45 13.84 -3.39 18.27
N ILE A 46 13.23 -4.57 18.17
CA ILE A 46 13.40 -5.63 19.18
C ILE A 46 14.87 -6.06 19.27
N ARG A 47 15.57 -6.15 18.13
CA ARG A 47 16.98 -6.55 18.08
C ARG A 47 17.95 -5.43 18.49
N GLN A 48 17.56 -4.17 18.27
CA GLN A 48 18.37 -2.98 18.54
C GLN A 48 17.49 -1.89 19.16
N PRO A 49 17.17 -1.97 20.47
CA PRO A 49 16.17 -1.09 21.10
C PRO A 49 16.48 0.41 21.02
N GLU A 50 17.77 0.76 21.00
CA GLU A 50 18.28 2.12 20.89
C GLU A 50 18.24 2.69 19.46
N ILE A 51 17.90 1.89 18.45
CA ILE A 51 17.83 2.38 17.08
C ILE A 51 16.66 3.35 16.90
N ARG A 52 16.96 4.56 16.43
CA ARG A 52 15.92 5.48 16.00
C ARG A 52 15.25 4.89 14.75
N GLN A 53 13.94 4.66 14.83
CA GLN A 53 13.19 4.23 13.65
C GLN A 53 12.98 5.40 12.69
N ASP A 54 13.24 5.15 11.41
CA ASP A 54 12.90 6.07 10.33
C ASP A 54 11.41 5.97 9.98
N SER A 55 10.85 7.06 9.46
CA SER A 55 9.52 7.05 8.88
C SER A 55 9.59 6.57 7.43
N ILE A 56 8.74 5.63 7.06
CA ILE A 56 8.61 5.15 5.68
C ILE A 56 7.34 5.76 5.08
N HIS A 57 7.47 6.42 3.94
CA HIS A 57 6.35 6.97 3.20
C HIS A 57 6.04 6.09 1.98
N LEU A 58 4.86 5.47 1.97
CA LEU A 58 4.41 4.61 0.89
C LEU A 58 3.29 5.31 0.09
N PRO A 59 3.44 5.46 -1.23
CA PRO A 59 2.43 6.15 -2.03
C PRO A 59 1.16 5.32 -2.19
N GLY A 60 0.00 5.97 -2.04
CA GLY A 60 -1.27 5.42 -2.48
C GLY A 60 -1.45 5.54 -4.01
N SER A 61 -2.38 4.78 -4.57
CA SER A 61 -2.72 4.83 -6.00
C SER A 61 -4.19 5.16 -6.21
N LEU A 62 -4.51 6.11 -7.08
CA LEU A 62 -5.89 6.37 -7.48
C LEU A 62 -6.40 5.25 -8.40
N ILE A 63 -7.48 4.59 -7.99
CA ILE A 63 -8.18 3.57 -8.77
C ILE A 63 -9.52 4.13 -9.23
N ILE A 64 -9.62 4.41 -10.53
CA ILE A 64 -10.84 4.94 -11.17
C ILE A 64 -11.80 3.79 -11.46
N ARG A 65 -13.06 3.96 -11.05
CA ARG A 65 -14.19 3.06 -11.32
C ARG A 65 -15.44 3.86 -11.71
N GLY A 66 -16.63 3.30 -11.49
CA GLY A 66 -17.91 3.85 -11.96
C GLY A 66 -18.53 4.93 -11.07
N SER A 67 -18.01 5.19 -9.88
CA SER A 67 -18.62 6.13 -8.93
C SER A 67 -18.23 7.60 -9.12
N THR A 68 -17.46 7.94 -10.15
CA THR A 68 -17.01 9.31 -10.44
C THR A 68 -17.27 9.66 -11.90
N LYS A 69 -17.71 10.88 -12.18
CA LYS A 69 -17.89 11.42 -13.53
C LYS A 69 -17.50 12.90 -13.59
N PRO A 70 -17.13 13.42 -14.78
CA PRO A 70 -17.03 14.86 -15.01
C PRO A 70 -18.34 15.59 -14.68
N LEU A 71 -18.23 16.87 -14.31
CA LEU A 71 -19.38 17.77 -14.14
C LEU A 71 -20.01 18.10 -15.49
#